data_AF-A0A1J4JUQ8-F1
#
_entry.id   AF-A0A1J4JUQ8-F1
#
_cell.length_a   1.000
_cell.length_b   1.000
_cell.length_c   1.000
_cell.angle_alpha   90.00
_cell.angle_beta   90.00
_cell.angle_gamma   90.00
#
_symmetry.space_group_name_H-M   'P 1'
#
loop_
_entity.id
_entity.type
_entity.pdbx_description
1 polymer ?
#
loop_
_entity_poly.entity_id
_entity_poly.type
_entity_poly.pdbx_seq_one_letter_code
_entity_poly.pdbx_strand_id
1 'polypeptide(L)'
;MSVSFDQLFESSDLKDDSIRVTKGKCDFSGSDLNITKNHVLYFENSQEFTCKSITISDCSVEIYDLTMNGSITVKNGKLKMTNCHIHNPDNACDYVLAALDRSRVNINKCSFGDTEKFGLCADDRSVIEIESSSVTNTKLFAVVLSSFSILHAYDCIFTDSKADLIFGESDCTILMWRCTISRTPRLGISAGNRCSLNMNYCTVEKCESGALSTCYCERVFIENSTFSDIPHTAILFEQSTALVKRTVIYNCNGNAINSSRGSKVILSHSNFRDTTYPPVALCEKSVGFLKKCTISNSEMSGIIVRSGSKASIDKCSIERVKQCGIIVSDSNDVSLSSCFIIGCGESCLMVYNHSSVLVRSCFFIGPSKTAINVFTGGFVDANDSTICGMRDQCVWIHHGGSTRMSTTLMQTDEFESFEGVFEKIKEISLDDIKRDIPDEKIFKVESERPVISTGGFVVGRGSHDLLMNINSDDPIPGVYSTHPKCKVCGEDSNGNHYSPCGHCLYCKKCWEKIKDDEKPTTCELCLMPIDKVVSPIDCSHDDNENICGICLEGKVDTIIVPCGHTICYECAEHWYSDNSECPFCREALSKARRYVSYS
;
A
#
# COMPACT_ATOMS: atom_id res chain seq x y z
N MET A 1 -31.07 -37.00 -28.77
CA MET A 1 -31.94 -36.42 -29.82
C MET A 1 -31.23 -35.29 -30.59
N SER A 2 -31.68 -34.92 -31.81
CA SER A 2 -31.26 -33.68 -32.50
C SER A 2 -32.48 -32.79 -32.68
N VAL A 3 -32.37 -31.51 -32.30
CA VAL A 3 -33.46 -30.52 -32.40
C VAL A 3 -32.92 -29.21 -32.94
N SER A 4 -33.75 -28.42 -33.63
CA SER A 4 -33.38 -27.05 -33.97
C SER A 4 -33.45 -26.15 -32.73
N PHE A 5 -32.73 -25.03 -32.75
CA PHE A 5 -32.83 -24.02 -31.70
C PHE A 5 -34.28 -23.53 -31.51
N ASP A 6 -35.05 -23.43 -32.62
CA ASP A 6 -36.47 -23.07 -32.56
C ASP A 6 -37.28 -24.05 -31.69
N GLN A 7 -37.05 -25.36 -31.86
CA GLN A 7 -37.76 -26.41 -31.11
C GLN A 7 -37.43 -26.39 -29.62
N LEU A 8 -36.24 -25.88 -29.25
CA LEU A 8 -35.82 -25.75 -27.86
C LEU A 8 -36.64 -24.66 -27.14
N PHE A 9 -37.11 -23.63 -27.85
CA PHE A 9 -38.04 -22.62 -27.34
C PHE A 9 -39.49 -23.11 -27.28
N GLU A 10 -39.89 -24.00 -28.18
CA GLU A 10 -41.28 -24.52 -28.25
C GLU A 10 -41.57 -25.59 -27.19
N SER A 11 -40.55 -26.32 -26.73
CA SER A 11 -40.69 -27.34 -25.70
C SER A 11 -39.46 -27.39 -24.80
N SER A 12 -39.55 -26.76 -23.62
CA SER A 12 -38.59 -26.92 -22.53
C SER A 12 -38.64 -28.30 -21.86
N ASP A 13 -39.54 -29.17 -22.33
CA ASP A 13 -39.92 -30.46 -21.78
C ASP A 13 -39.48 -31.63 -22.66
N LEU A 14 -38.33 -31.49 -23.33
CA LEU A 14 -37.73 -32.56 -24.13
C LEU A 14 -37.47 -33.79 -23.23
N LYS A 15 -37.93 -34.96 -23.68
CA LYS A 15 -37.83 -36.22 -22.91
C LYS A 15 -36.42 -36.78 -22.80
N ASP A 16 -35.50 -36.30 -23.63
CA ASP A 16 -34.16 -36.84 -23.79
C ASP A 16 -33.16 -35.95 -23.03
N ASP A 17 -32.39 -36.53 -22.13
CA ASP A 17 -31.43 -35.77 -21.31
C ASP A 17 -30.25 -35.24 -22.14
N SER A 18 -29.97 -35.80 -23.32
CA SER A 18 -28.88 -35.37 -24.21
C SER A 18 -29.37 -34.98 -25.60
N ILE A 19 -29.11 -33.71 -25.96
CA ILE A 19 -29.71 -33.03 -27.10
C ILE A 19 -28.62 -32.37 -27.93
N ARG A 20 -28.57 -32.66 -29.23
CA ARG A 20 -27.81 -31.89 -30.21
C ARG A 20 -28.69 -30.75 -30.73
N VAL A 21 -28.16 -29.54 -30.72
CA VAL A 21 -28.88 -28.31 -31.09
C VAL A 21 -28.29 -27.76 -32.37
N THR A 22 -29.12 -27.69 -33.41
CA THR A 22 -28.75 -27.16 -34.74
C THR A 22 -29.36 -25.77 -34.94
N LYS A 23 -28.87 -24.99 -35.92
CA LYS A 23 -29.47 -23.69 -36.23
C LYS A 23 -30.98 -23.77 -36.47
N GLY A 24 -31.68 -22.83 -35.87
CA GLY A 24 -33.07 -22.53 -36.19
C GLY A 24 -33.20 -21.59 -37.39
N LYS A 25 -34.44 -21.25 -37.73
CA LYS A 25 -34.78 -20.22 -38.72
C LYS A 25 -35.33 -18.94 -38.08
N CYS A 26 -35.75 -19.01 -36.83
CA CYS A 26 -36.39 -17.89 -36.14
C CYS A 26 -35.36 -16.96 -35.48
N ASP A 27 -35.74 -15.69 -35.36
CA ASP A 27 -34.99 -14.70 -34.58
C ASP A 27 -35.49 -14.72 -33.13
N PHE A 28 -34.60 -15.02 -32.19
CA PHE A 28 -34.89 -15.04 -30.76
C PHE A 28 -34.22 -13.91 -29.98
N SER A 29 -33.67 -12.89 -30.66
CA SER A 29 -32.96 -11.76 -30.05
C SER A 29 -33.72 -11.08 -28.90
N GLY A 30 -35.05 -11.05 -28.93
CA GLY A 30 -35.91 -10.52 -27.87
C GLY A 30 -36.52 -11.57 -26.92
N SER A 31 -36.21 -12.86 -27.10
CA SER A 31 -36.90 -13.98 -26.45
C SER A 31 -36.04 -14.64 -25.37
N ASP A 32 -36.68 -14.97 -24.24
CA ASP A 32 -36.05 -15.68 -23.12
C ASP A 32 -36.35 -17.19 -23.21
N LEU A 33 -35.30 -18.02 -23.18
CA LEU A 33 -35.40 -19.47 -23.09
C LEU A 33 -35.37 -19.90 -21.62
N ASN A 34 -36.40 -20.63 -21.16
CA ASN A 34 -36.46 -21.13 -19.80
C ASN A 34 -36.25 -22.65 -19.75
N ILE A 35 -35.23 -23.09 -19.02
CA ILE A 35 -34.89 -24.49 -18.80
C ILE A 35 -35.14 -24.83 -17.33
N THR A 36 -36.06 -25.77 -17.09
CA THR A 36 -36.49 -26.22 -15.74
C THR A 36 -36.26 -27.71 -15.51
N LYS A 37 -35.59 -28.37 -16.46
CA LYS A 37 -35.25 -29.80 -16.42
C LYS A 37 -33.78 -30.01 -16.75
N ASN A 38 -33.26 -31.15 -16.31
CA ASN A 38 -31.87 -31.49 -16.53
C ASN A 38 -31.62 -31.78 -18.01
N HIS A 39 -30.59 -31.18 -18.58
CA HIS A 39 -30.21 -31.40 -19.98
C HIS A 39 -28.71 -31.33 -20.20
N VAL A 40 -28.26 -32.00 -21.25
CA VAL A 40 -26.91 -31.95 -21.81
C VAL A 40 -27.05 -31.49 -23.26
N LEU A 41 -26.70 -30.24 -23.52
CA LEU A 41 -26.88 -29.56 -24.80
C LEU A 41 -25.55 -29.48 -25.55
N TYR A 42 -25.51 -30.03 -26.76
CA TYR A 42 -24.37 -29.95 -27.67
C TYR A 42 -24.73 -29.06 -28.85
N PHE A 43 -24.07 -27.90 -28.98
CA PHE A 43 -24.30 -26.98 -30.08
C PHE A 43 -23.32 -27.23 -31.24
N GLU A 44 -23.72 -26.86 -32.45
CA GLU A 44 -22.82 -26.93 -33.61
C GLU A 44 -21.81 -25.77 -33.57
N ASN A 45 -20.56 -26.06 -33.18
CA ASN A 45 -19.47 -25.10 -32.94
C ASN A 45 -19.24 -24.03 -34.04
N SER A 46 -19.62 -24.30 -35.30
CA SER A 46 -19.48 -23.33 -36.40
C SER A 46 -20.63 -22.32 -36.51
N GLN A 47 -21.63 -22.38 -35.63
CA GLN A 47 -22.82 -21.56 -35.71
C GLN A 47 -22.94 -20.64 -34.48
N GLU A 48 -23.24 -19.38 -34.77
CA GLU A 48 -23.65 -18.41 -33.77
C GLU A 48 -25.17 -18.47 -33.59
N PHE A 49 -25.57 -18.57 -32.33
CA PHE A 49 -26.96 -18.57 -31.87
C PHE A 49 -27.28 -17.21 -31.25
N THR A 50 -28.54 -16.79 -31.31
CA THR A 50 -28.94 -15.49 -30.75
C THR A 50 -30.21 -15.68 -29.95
N CYS A 51 -30.17 -15.32 -28.67
CA CYS A 51 -31.37 -15.12 -27.87
C CYS A 51 -31.15 -14.05 -26.80
N LYS A 52 -32.22 -13.46 -26.28
CA LYS A 52 -32.09 -12.46 -25.20
C LYS A 52 -31.41 -13.05 -23.97
N SER A 53 -31.94 -14.17 -23.46
CA SER A 53 -31.39 -14.85 -22.29
C SER A 53 -31.75 -16.34 -22.26
N ILE A 54 -30.86 -17.16 -21.72
CA ILE A 54 -31.15 -18.53 -21.27
C ILE A 54 -31.25 -18.52 -19.75
N THR A 55 -32.41 -18.82 -19.20
CA THR A 55 -32.63 -18.96 -17.76
C THR A 55 -32.73 -20.42 -17.37
N ILE A 56 -31.86 -20.87 -16.47
CA ILE A 56 -31.81 -22.22 -15.89
C ILE A 56 -32.29 -22.12 -14.46
N SER A 57 -33.42 -22.76 -14.13
CA SER A 57 -34.02 -22.70 -12.80
C SER A 57 -34.26 -24.09 -12.22
N ASP A 58 -33.84 -24.31 -10.97
CA ASP A 58 -34.11 -25.53 -10.19
C ASP A 58 -33.68 -26.85 -10.87
N CYS A 59 -32.68 -26.79 -11.75
CA CYS A 59 -32.18 -27.94 -12.51
C CYS A 59 -30.67 -27.86 -12.79
N SER A 60 -30.15 -28.90 -13.44
CA SER A 60 -28.74 -29.04 -13.82
C SER A 60 -28.59 -29.15 -15.33
N VAL A 61 -27.85 -28.22 -15.93
CA VAL A 61 -27.65 -28.18 -17.38
C VAL A 61 -26.16 -28.23 -17.72
N GLU A 62 -25.80 -28.99 -18.73
CA GLU A 62 -24.48 -28.95 -19.36
C GLU A 62 -24.59 -28.38 -20.77
N ILE A 63 -23.69 -27.48 -21.15
CA ILE A 63 -23.65 -26.82 -22.45
C ILE A 63 -22.25 -26.98 -23.05
N TYR A 64 -22.20 -27.49 -24.28
CA TYR A 64 -20.98 -27.69 -25.04
C TYR A 64 -21.06 -26.92 -26.37
N ASP A 65 -19.95 -26.28 -26.76
CA ASP A 65 -19.73 -25.70 -28.09
C ASP A 65 -20.71 -24.57 -28.48
N LEU A 66 -21.26 -23.85 -27.51
CA LEU A 66 -22.21 -22.76 -27.74
C LEU A 66 -21.48 -21.45 -28.04
N THR A 67 -21.67 -20.90 -29.24
CA THR A 67 -21.37 -19.49 -29.55
C THR A 67 -22.68 -18.70 -29.59
N MET A 68 -22.83 -17.67 -28.74
CA MET A 68 -24.12 -17.00 -28.54
C MET A 68 -24.00 -15.48 -28.37
N ASN A 69 -24.85 -14.75 -29.11
CA ASN A 69 -25.26 -13.40 -28.74
C ASN A 69 -26.40 -13.49 -27.70
N GLY A 70 -26.15 -13.09 -26.46
CA GLY A 70 -27.14 -13.18 -25.39
C GLY A 70 -26.55 -13.29 -24.00
N SER A 71 -27.39 -13.66 -23.03
CA SER A 71 -27.00 -13.85 -21.62
C SER A 71 -27.43 -15.20 -21.07
N ILE A 72 -26.85 -15.62 -19.95
CA ILE A 72 -27.25 -16.83 -19.23
C ILE A 72 -27.50 -16.48 -17.75
N THR A 73 -28.64 -16.90 -17.21
CA THR A 73 -28.96 -16.75 -15.78
C THR A 73 -29.23 -18.12 -15.17
N VAL A 74 -28.59 -18.42 -14.05
CA VAL A 74 -28.79 -19.66 -13.28
C VAL A 74 -29.35 -19.30 -11.92
N LYS A 75 -30.50 -19.87 -11.55
CA LYS A 75 -31.20 -19.64 -10.28
C LYS A 75 -31.44 -20.97 -9.57
N ASN A 76 -30.94 -21.12 -8.34
CA ASN A 76 -31.02 -22.36 -7.58
C ASN A 76 -30.66 -23.61 -8.41
N GLY A 77 -29.66 -23.48 -9.28
CA GLY A 77 -29.36 -24.45 -10.33
C GLY A 77 -27.89 -24.78 -10.47
N LYS A 78 -27.59 -25.68 -11.39
CA LYS A 78 -26.22 -26.02 -11.78
C LYS A 78 -26.04 -25.83 -13.27
N LEU A 79 -24.92 -25.22 -13.64
CA LEU A 79 -24.53 -25.09 -15.04
C LEU A 79 -23.08 -25.57 -15.19
N LYS A 80 -22.85 -26.38 -16.23
CA LYS A 80 -21.51 -26.69 -16.72
C LYS A 80 -21.39 -26.19 -18.16
N MET A 81 -20.35 -25.43 -18.46
CA MET A 81 -20.08 -24.94 -19.81
C MET A 81 -18.70 -25.39 -20.26
N THR A 82 -18.57 -25.83 -21.51
CA THR A 82 -17.28 -26.20 -22.10
C THR A 82 -17.19 -25.74 -23.55
N ASN A 83 -16.10 -25.03 -23.87
CA ASN A 83 -15.86 -24.51 -25.22
C ASN A 83 -16.98 -23.57 -25.72
N CYS A 84 -17.42 -22.63 -24.88
CA CYS A 84 -18.51 -21.71 -25.21
C CYS A 84 -18.04 -20.25 -25.30
N HIS A 85 -18.69 -19.46 -26.16
CA HIS A 85 -18.41 -18.05 -26.38
C HIS A 85 -19.72 -17.26 -26.23
N ILE A 86 -19.87 -16.48 -25.16
CA ILE A 86 -21.09 -15.71 -24.88
C ILE A 86 -20.75 -14.23 -24.90
N HIS A 87 -21.43 -13.47 -25.76
CA HIS A 87 -21.10 -12.06 -25.97
C HIS A 87 -22.32 -11.24 -26.38
N ASN A 88 -22.18 -9.91 -26.48
CA ASN A 88 -23.24 -8.97 -26.89
C ASN A 88 -24.62 -9.26 -26.27
N PRO A 89 -24.74 -9.36 -24.93
CA PRO A 89 -26.06 -9.53 -24.32
C PRO A 89 -26.95 -8.34 -24.64
N ASP A 90 -28.27 -8.56 -24.69
CA ASP A 90 -29.24 -7.49 -24.81
C ASP A 90 -29.09 -6.48 -23.66
N ASN A 91 -29.29 -5.18 -23.94
CA ASN A 91 -29.13 -4.11 -22.95
C ASN A 91 -30.09 -4.22 -21.76
N ALA A 92 -31.17 -5.01 -21.83
CA ALA A 92 -32.04 -5.30 -20.70
C ALA A 92 -31.41 -6.31 -19.71
N CYS A 93 -30.46 -7.13 -20.15
CA CYS A 93 -29.72 -8.05 -19.30
C CYS A 93 -28.59 -7.31 -18.60
N ASP A 94 -28.35 -7.59 -17.31
CA ASP A 94 -27.28 -6.93 -16.56
C ASP A 94 -25.93 -7.60 -16.76
N TYR A 95 -25.92 -8.93 -16.80
CA TYR A 95 -24.71 -9.76 -16.85
C TYR A 95 -24.69 -10.62 -18.11
N VAL A 96 -23.51 -10.92 -18.62
CA VAL A 96 -23.32 -11.98 -19.64
C VAL A 96 -23.67 -13.34 -19.02
N LEU A 97 -23.23 -13.58 -17.78
CA LEU A 97 -23.62 -14.76 -17.00
C LEU A 97 -23.85 -14.42 -15.53
N ALA A 98 -24.98 -14.84 -14.97
CA ALA A 98 -25.30 -14.67 -13.56
C ALA A 98 -25.59 -16.01 -12.87
N ALA A 99 -24.95 -16.26 -11.74
CA ALA A 99 -25.21 -17.37 -10.82
C ALA A 99 -25.88 -16.80 -9.55
N LEU A 100 -27.14 -17.14 -9.33
CA LEU A 100 -28.00 -16.55 -8.29
C LEU A 100 -28.61 -17.65 -7.42
N ASP A 101 -29.03 -17.30 -6.21
CA ASP A 101 -29.81 -18.17 -5.31
C ASP A 101 -29.13 -19.53 -5.06
N ARG A 102 -27.89 -19.54 -4.54
CA ARG A 102 -27.11 -20.75 -4.24
C ARG A 102 -26.77 -21.61 -5.46
N SER A 103 -26.64 -20.99 -6.62
CA SER A 103 -26.29 -21.68 -7.86
C SER A 103 -24.81 -22.07 -7.92
N ARG A 104 -24.49 -23.09 -8.72
CA ARG A 104 -23.11 -23.50 -9.00
C ARG A 104 -22.85 -23.57 -10.49
N VAL A 105 -21.88 -22.79 -10.96
CA VAL A 105 -21.50 -22.71 -12.37
C VAL A 105 -20.05 -23.16 -12.54
N ASN A 106 -19.82 -24.12 -13.44
CA ASN A 106 -18.50 -24.62 -13.81
C ASN A 106 -18.23 -24.25 -15.27
N ILE A 107 -17.11 -23.58 -15.53
CA ILE A 107 -16.78 -22.99 -16.82
C ILE A 107 -15.39 -23.48 -17.23
N ASN A 108 -15.25 -24.07 -18.41
CA ASN A 108 -13.97 -24.54 -18.93
C ASN A 108 -13.80 -24.15 -20.40
N LYS A 109 -12.67 -23.49 -20.74
CA LYS A 109 -12.36 -23.04 -22.11
C LYS A 109 -13.46 -22.17 -22.73
N CYS A 110 -14.00 -21.24 -21.96
CA CYS A 110 -15.04 -20.33 -22.44
C CYS A 110 -14.55 -18.88 -22.54
N SER A 111 -15.23 -18.05 -23.32
CA SER A 111 -15.05 -16.61 -23.31
C SER A 111 -16.37 -15.87 -23.08
N PHE A 112 -16.31 -14.80 -22.30
CA PHE A 112 -17.44 -13.92 -21.99
C PHE A 112 -17.02 -12.48 -22.27
N GLY A 113 -17.87 -11.69 -22.94
CA GLY A 113 -17.46 -10.32 -23.22
C GLY A 113 -18.39 -9.51 -24.09
N ASP A 114 -17.83 -8.40 -24.59
CA ASP A 114 -18.49 -7.46 -25.50
C ASP A 114 -19.85 -7.01 -24.95
N THR A 115 -19.85 -6.42 -23.76
CA THR A 115 -21.06 -6.01 -23.04
C THR A 115 -21.01 -4.54 -22.63
N GLU A 116 -22.13 -3.85 -22.81
CA GLU A 116 -22.35 -2.48 -22.32
C GLU A 116 -22.59 -2.42 -20.79
N LYS A 117 -22.54 -3.58 -20.09
CA LYS A 117 -22.70 -3.68 -18.64
C LYS A 117 -21.66 -4.63 -18.03
N PHE A 118 -22.09 -5.64 -17.26
CA PHE A 118 -21.24 -6.49 -16.43
C PHE A 118 -20.93 -7.82 -17.13
N GLY A 119 -19.78 -8.42 -16.80
CA GLY A 119 -19.40 -9.75 -17.28
C GLY A 119 -20.11 -10.87 -16.52
N LEU A 120 -19.48 -11.37 -15.46
CA LEU A 120 -19.98 -12.48 -14.62
C LEU A 120 -20.50 -11.98 -13.28
N CYS A 121 -21.49 -12.67 -12.71
CA CYS A 121 -21.99 -12.42 -11.35
C CYS A 121 -22.19 -13.70 -10.57
N ALA A 122 -21.77 -13.71 -9.30
CA ALA A 122 -22.24 -14.68 -8.32
C ALA A 122 -22.83 -13.95 -7.11
N ASP A 123 -24.10 -14.24 -6.81
CA ASP A 123 -24.84 -13.66 -5.68
C ASP A 123 -25.63 -14.72 -4.89
N ASP A 124 -25.93 -14.39 -3.63
CA ASP A 124 -26.57 -15.24 -2.63
C ASP A 124 -25.97 -16.65 -2.53
N ARG A 125 -24.74 -16.73 -2.00
CA ARG A 125 -24.00 -17.97 -1.74
C ARG A 125 -23.78 -18.81 -2.99
N SER A 126 -23.71 -18.17 -4.15
CA SER A 126 -23.46 -18.84 -5.42
C SER A 126 -21.97 -19.03 -5.66
N VAL A 127 -21.62 -19.99 -6.52
CA VAL A 127 -20.24 -20.37 -6.81
C VAL A 127 -20.01 -20.35 -8.31
N ILE A 128 -18.98 -19.63 -8.74
CA ILE A 128 -18.41 -19.71 -10.09
C ILE A 128 -17.03 -20.34 -10.00
N GLU A 129 -16.87 -21.50 -10.64
CA GLU A 129 -15.60 -22.14 -10.91
C GLU A 129 -15.26 -21.96 -12.39
N ILE A 130 -14.20 -21.22 -12.70
CA ILE A 130 -13.80 -20.87 -14.06
C ILE A 130 -12.35 -21.27 -14.33
N GLU A 131 -12.13 -22.00 -15.42
CA GLU A 131 -10.83 -22.56 -15.80
C GLU A 131 -10.51 -22.30 -17.27
N SER A 132 -9.26 -21.94 -17.58
CA SER A 132 -8.76 -21.79 -18.96
C SER A 132 -9.63 -20.89 -19.83
N SER A 133 -10.19 -19.82 -19.24
CA SER A 133 -11.27 -19.01 -19.81
C SER A 133 -10.99 -17.52 -19.71
N SER A 134 -11.73 -16.70 -20.44
CA SER A 134 -11.54 -15.24 -20.44
C SER A 134 -12.82 -14.45 -20.21
N VAL A 135 -12.69 -13.30 -19.54
CA VAL A 135 -13.73 -12.27 -19.48
C VAL A 135 -13.13 -10.96 -20.01
N THR A 136 -13.68 -10.43 -21.10
CA THR A 136 -13.05 -9.34 -21.86
C THR A 136 -14.05 -8.27 -22.32
N ASN A 137 -13.60 -7.03 -22.48
CA ASN A 137 -14.39 -5.94 -23.07
C ASN A 137 -15.74 -5.69 -22.36
N THR A 138 -15.67 -5.27 -21.09
CA THR A 138 -16.86 -4.96 -20.27
C THR A 138 -16.93 -3.47 -19.94
N LYS A 139 -18.12 -2.86 -20.09
CA LYS A 139 -18.32 -1.44 -19.72
C LYS A 139 -18.33 -1.22 -18.21
N LEU A 140 -18.85 -2.19 -17.45
CA LEU A 140 -18.79 -2.23 -16.00
C LEU A 140 -17.82 -3.35 -15.58
N PHE A 141 -18.03 -3.93 -14.40
CA PHE A 141 -17.11 -4.92 -13.84
C PHE A 141 -17.07 -6.21 -14.65
N ALA A 142 -15.90 -6.86 -14.73
CA ALA A 142 -15.78 -8.15 -15.39
C ALA A 142 -16.33 -9.29 -14.52
N VAL A 143 -16.13 -9.23 -13.20
CA VAL A 143 -16.74 -10.15 -12.24
C VAL A 143 -17.25 -9.39 -11.01
N VAL A 144 -18.47 -9.69 -10.60
CA VAL A 144 -19.11 -9.16 -9.38
C VAL A 144 -19.45 -10.31 -8.44
N LEU A 145 -19.05 -10.20 -7.18
CA LEU A 145 -19.41 -11.15 -6.11
C LEU A 145 -20.07 -10.43 -4.95
N SER A 146 -21.20 -10.96 -4.49
CA SER A 146 -21.92 -10.48 -3.31
C SER A 146 -22.49 -11.63 -2.48
N SER A 147 -22.86 -11.31 -1.23
CA SER A 147 -23.66 -12.18 -0.36
C SER A 147 -23.07 -13.58 -0.17
N PHE A 148 -21.86 -13.69 0.39
CA PHE A 148 -21.17 -14.96 0.68
C PHE A 148 -20.86 -15.84 -0.55
N SER A 149 -20.75 -15.24 -1.73
CA SER A 149 -20.47 -15.95 -2.98
C SER A 149 -18.98 -16.20 -3.19
N ILE A 150 -18.68 -17.13 -4.11
CA ILE A 150 -17.32 -17.65 -4.30
C ILE A 150 -16.95 -17.61 -5.78
N LEU A 151 -15.76 -17.08 -6.07
CA LEU A 151 -15.07 -17.22 -7.35
C LEU A 151 -13.83 -18.10 -7.16
N HIS A 152 -13.74 -19.18 -7.93
CA HIS A 152 -12.51 -19.93 -8.13
C HIS A 152 -12.07 -19.77 -9.59
N ALA A 153 -10.93 -19.13 -9.83
CA ALA A 153 -10.39 -18.91 -11.16
C ALA A 153 -9.02 -19.59 -11.34
N TYR A 154 -8.86 -20.35 -12.42
CA TYR A 154 -7.64 -21.08 -12.76
C TYR A 154 -7.25 -20.84 -14.22
N ASP A 155 -6.03 -20.38 -14.49
CA ASP A 155 -5.55 -20.18 -15.88
C ASP A 155 -6.47 -19.23 -16.69
N CYS A 156 -6.96 -18.17 -16.05
CA CYS A 156 -7.95 -17.25 -16.63
C CYS A 156 -7.37 -15.87 -16.97
N ILE A 157 -8.02 -15.20 -17.92
CA ILE A 157 -7.70 -13.82 -18.30
C ILE A 157 -8.91 -12.93 -18.04
N PHE A 158 -8.73 -11.89 -17.23
CA PHE A 158 -9.73 -10.84 -16.99
C PHE A 158 -9.15 -9.52 -17.49
N THR A 159 -9.75 -8.93 -18.53
CA THR A 159 -9.13 -7.76 -19.16
C THR A 159 -10.11 -6.81 -19.84
N ASP A 160 -9.66 -5.58 -20.06
CA ASP A 160 -10.36 -4.58 -20.86
C ASP A 160 -11.75 -4.24 -20.28
N SER A 161 -11.78 -3.81 -19.02
CA SER A 161 -12.99 -3.25 -18.39
C SER A 161 -12.90 -1.72 -18.31
N LYS A 162 -14.04 -1.00 -18.31
CA LYS A 162 -14.09 0.43 -17.94
C LYS A 162 -14.35 0.68 -16.45
N ALA A 163 -14.63 -0.37 -15.67
CA ALA A 163 -14.73 -0.35 -14.20
C ALA A 163 -13.64 -1.24 -13.58
N ASP A 164 -13.73 -1.56 -12.29
CA ASP A 164 -12.80 -2.54 -11.71
C ASP A 164 -13.00 -3.90 -12.38
N LEU A 165 -11.95 -4.71 -12.56
CA LEU A 165 -12.12 -6.00 -13.22
C LEU A 165 -12.85 -7.00 -12.31
N ILE A 166 -12.37 -7.18 -11.08
CA ILE A 166 -12.99 -8.10 -10.12
C ILE A 166 -13.40 -7.30 -8.88
N PHE A 167 -14.69 -7.36 -8.55
CA PHE A 167 -15.26 -6.74 -7.36
C PHE A 167 -15.89 -7.80 -6.46
N GLY A 168 -15.59 -7.75 -5.17
CA GLY A 168 -16.19 -8.63 -4.17
C GLY A 168 -16.51 -7.92 -2.87
N GLU A 169 -17.72 -8.14 -2.34
CA GLU A 169 -18.16 -7.59 -1.06
C GLU A 169 -18.98 -8.61 -0.24
N SER A 170 -19.24 -8.29 1.03
CA SER A 170 -20.17 -9.03 1.88
C SER A 170 -19.79 -10.50 2.07
N ASP A 171 -18.62 -10.72 2.68
CA ASP A 171 -18.10 -12.05 3.05
C ASP A 171 -17.84 -12.99 1.86
N CYS A 172 -17.56 -12.46 0.66
CA CYS A 172 -17.22 -13.26 -0.51
C CYS A 172 -15.79 -13.84 -0.45
N THR A 173 -15.55 -14.89 -1.25
CA THR A 173 -14.23 -15.51 -1.39
C THR A 173 -13.76 -15.46 -2.85
N ILE A 174 -12.56 -14.92 -3.07
CA ILE A 174 -11.89 -14.86 -4.38
C ILE A 174 -10.64 -15.73 -4.31
N LEU A 175 -10.62 -16.85 -5.04
CA LEU A 175 -9.45 -17.71 -5.21
C LEU A 175 -8.97 -17.63 -6.66
N MET A 176 -7.70 -17.32 -6.87
CA MET A 176 -7.13 -17.19 -8.22
C MET A 176 -5.78 -17.89 -8.31
N TRP A 177 -5.60 -18.65 -9.39
CA TRP A 177 -4.36 -19.36 -9.66
C TRP A 177 -3.96 -19.23 -11.13
N ARG A 178 -2.72 -18.77 -11.41
CA ARG A 178 -2.22 -18.57 -12.79
C ARG A 178 -3.13 -17.66 -13.63
N CYS A 179 -3.71 -16.62 -13.03
CA CYS A 179 -4.58 -15.69 -13.73
C CYS A 179 -3.86 -14.39 -14.14
N THR A 180 -4.32 -13.80 -15.24
CA THR A 180 -3.90 -12.47 -15.68
C THR A 180 -5.06 -11.48 -15.52
N ILE A 181 -4.82 -10.39 -14.81
CA ILE A 181 -5.75 -9.28 -14.60
C ILE A 181 -5.11 -8.05 -15.24
N SER A 182 -5.70 -7.48 -16.30
CA SER A 182 -5.03 -6.39 -17.02
C SER A 182 -5.94 -5.37 -17.67
N ARG A 183 -5.42 -4.16 -17.92
CA ARG A 183 -6.05 -3.12 -18.76
C ARG A 183 -7.43 -2.69 -18.25
N THR A 184 -7.42 -1.78 -17.28
CA THR A 184 -8.62 -1.06 -16.82
C THR A 184 -8.23 0.35 -16.39
N PRO A 185 -9.09 1.38 -16.61
CA PRO A 185 -8.86 2.71 -16.04
C PRO A 185 -9.08 2.75 -14.51
N ARG A 186 -9.50 1.64 -13.91
CA ARG A 186 -9.86 1.51 -12.50
C ARG A 186 -8.98 0.48 -11.80
N LEU A 187 -9.47 -0.18 -10.73
CA LEU A 187 -8.71 -1.18 -10.00
C LEU A 187 -8.72 -2.52 -10.74
N GLY A 188 -7.63 -3.28 -10.66
CA GLY A 188 -7.65 -4.68 -11.07
C GLY A 188 -8.62 -5.50 -10.20
N ILE A 189 -8.44 -5.41 -8.88
CA ILE A 189 -9.25 -6.15 -7.91
C ILE A 189 -9.65 -5.22 -6.76
N SER A 190 -10.93 -5.24 -6.38
CA SER A 190 -11.47 -4.54 -5.22
C SER A 190 -12.22 -5.52 -4.34
N ALA A 191 -11.79 -5.66 -3.08
CA ALA A 191 -12.40 -6.58 -2.11
C ALA A 191 -12.71 -5.86 -0.79
N GLY A 192 -13.97 -5.86 -0.37
CA GLY A 192 -14.43 -5.15 0.83
C GLY A 192 -15.23 -6.03 1.78
N ASN A 193 -15.56 -5.51 2.97
CA ASN A 193 -16.58 -6.06 3.87
C ASN A 193 -16.38 -7.57 4.18
N ARG A 194 -15.25 -7.91 4.82
CA ARG A 194 -14.86 -9.28 5.23
C ARG A 194 -14.63 -10.27 4.09
N CYS A 195 -14.40 -9.80 2.88
CA CYS A 195 -13.96 -10.67 1.79
C CYS A 195 -12.63 -11.37 2.11
N SER A 196 -12.47 -12.58 1.57
CA SER A 196 -11.22 -13.34 1.58
C SER A 196 -10.64 -13.41 0.17
N LEU A 197 -9.34 -13.13 0.03
CA LEU A 197 -8.64 -13.14 -1.25
C LEU A 197 -7.41 -14.06 -1.16
N ASN A 198 -7.28 -15.00 -2.10
CA ASN A 198 -6.10 -15.82 -2.27
C ASN A 198 -5.65 -15.82 -3.72
N MET A 199 -4.45 -15.33 -3.98
CA MET A 199 -3.84 -15.26 -5.32
C MET A 199 -2.51 -15.99 -5.34
N ASN A 200 -2.32 -16.85 -6.34
CA ASN A 200 -1.05 -17.54 -6.53
C ASN A 200 -0.65 -17.62 -8.00
N TYR A 201 0.61 -17.31 -8.31
CA TYR A 201 1.11 -17.28 -9.70
C TYR A 201 0.33 -16.34 -10.62
N CYS A 202 -0.26 -15.28 -10.09
CA CYS A 202 -1.06 -14.33 -10.87
C CYS A 202 -0.21 -13.14 -11.35
N THR A 203 -0.65 -12.52 -12.44
CA THR A 203 -0.10 -11.26 -12.95
C THR A 203 -1.18 -10.18 -12.95
N VAL A 204 -0.88 -9.01 -12.38
CA VAL A 204 -1.75 -7.84 -12.45
C VAL A 204 -0.99 -6.66 -13.06
N GLU A 205 -1.47 -6.13 -14.19
CA GLU A 205 -0.77 -5.06 -14.90
C GLU A 205 -1.70 -4.03 -15.54
N LYS A 206 -1.20 -2.81 -15.74
CA LYS A 206 -1.91 -1.76 -16.51
C LYS A 206 -3.32 -1.46 -15.95
N CYS A 207 -3.44 -1.34 -14.63
CA CYS A 207 -4.66 -0.92 -13.94
C CYS A 207 -4.47 0.53 -13.45
N GLU A 208 -5.14 1.49 -14.09
CA GLU A 208 -4.81 2.91 -13.93
C GLU A 208 -5.13 3.46 -12.54
N SER A 209 -6.09 2.91 -11.78
CA SER A 209 -6.38 3.37 -10.41
C SER A 209 -5.64 2.60 -9.31
N GLY A 210 -4.89 1.55 -9.66
CA GLY A 210 -4.24 0.63 -8.72
C GLY A 210 -4.50 -0.84 -9.08
N ALA A 211 -3.70 -1.77 -8.57
CA ALA A 211 -3.84 -3.19 -8.92
C ALA A 211 -4.81 -3.93 -8.00
N LEU A 212 -4.69 -3.72 -6.70
CA LEU A 212 -5.51 -4.37 -5.67
C LEU A 212 -5.81 -3.39 -4.53
N SER A 213 -7.09 -3.28 -4.15
CA SER A 213 -7.50 -2.63 -2.92
C SER A 213 -8.30 -3.60 -2.04
N THR A 214 -7.97 -3.65 -0.76
CA THR A 214 -8.72 -4.43 0.24
C THR A 214 -9.11 -3.56 1.42
N CYS A 215 -10.37 -3.68 1.84
CA CYS A 215 -10.95 -2.91 2.94
C CYS A 215 -11.70 -3.85 3.89
N TYR A 216 -11.38 -3.83 5.20
CA TYR A 216 -11.99 -4.73 6.19
C TYR A 216 -11.86 -6.23 5.84
N CYS A 217 -10.72 -6.67 5.32
CA CYS A 217 -10.49 -8.06 4.91
C CYS A 217 -9.50 -8.77 5.84
N GLU A 218 -9.93 -9.83 6.53
CA GLU A 218 -9.08 -10.54 7.51
C GLU A 218 -8.17 -11.61 6.90
N ARG A 219 -8.37 -11.98 5.62
CA ARG A 219 -7.66 -13.07 4.96
C ARG A 219 -7.28 -12.69 3.53
N VAL A 220 -6.14 -12.00 3.39
CA VAL A 220 -5.55 -11.70 2.09
C VAL A 220 -4.21 -12.41 1.93
N PHE A 221 -4.14 -13.37 1.01
CA PHE A 221 -2.94 -14.17 0.73
C PHE A 221 -2.50 -13.95 -0.72
N ILE A 222 -1.29 -13.44 -0.91
CA ILE A 222 -0.71 -13.20 -2.23
C ILE A 222 0.64 -13.89 -2.28
N GLU A 223 0.75 -14.94 -3.10
CA GLU A 223 1.99 -15.69 -3.27
C GLU A 223 2.45 -15.76 -4.73
N ASN A 224 3.77 -15.79 -4.95
CA ASN A 224 4.39 -16.08 -6.26
C ASN A 224 3.84 -15.23 -7.42
N SER A 225 3.40 -14.00 -7.15
CA SER A 225 2.66 -13.18 -8.11
C SER A 225 3.44 -11.93 -8.53
N THR A 226 3.03 -11.31 -9.63
CA THR A 226 3.68 -10.12 -10.19
C THR A 226 2.68 -8.99 -10.37
N PHE A 227 3.06 -7.78 -9.96
CA PHE A 227 2.30 -6.55 -10.16
C PHE A 227 3.19 -5.54 -10.90
N SER A 228 2.74 -5.02 -12.03
CA SER A 228 3.59 -4.14 -12.85
C SER A 228 2.85 -3.05 -13.61
N ASP A 229 3.57 -1.98 -13.91
CA ASP A 229 3.10 -0.86 -14.74
C ASP A 229 1.81 -0.25 -14.16
N ILE A 230 1.85 0.10 -12.87
CA ILE A 230 0.72 0.67 -12.12
C ILE A 230 0.98 2.17 -11.85
N PRO A 231 0.18 3.10 -12.39
CA PRO A 231 0.46 4.53 -12.26
C PRO A 231 0.06 5.12 -10.89
N HIS A 232 -0.46 4.31 -9.98
CA HIS A 232 -0.75 4.68 -8.59
C HIS A 232 -0.20 3.62 -7.63
N THR A 233 -0.72 3.57 -6.40
CA THR A 233 -0.37 2.51 -5.45
C THR A 233 -0.79 1.16 -6.01
N ALA A 234 0.14 0.21 -6.08
CA ALA A 234 -0.16 -1.12 -6.60
C ALA A 234 -1.10 -1.89 -5.67
N ILE A 235 -0.77 -2.00 -4.38
CA ILE A 235 -1.60 -2.70 -3.41
C ILE A 235 -1.91 -1.80 -2.20
N LEU A 236 -3.20 -1.61 -1.92
CA LEU A 236 -3.70 -0.89 -0.76
C LEU A 236 -4.39 -1.84 0.22
N PHE A 237 -3.98 -1.79 1.48
CA PHE A 237 -4.60 -2.50 2.60
C PHE A 237 -5.17 -1.51 3.62
N GLU A 238 -6.49 -1.48 3.75
CA GLU A 238 -7.19 -0.70 4.79
C GLU A 238 -7.92 -1.66 5.74
N GLN A 239 -7.65 -1.56 7.05
CA GLN A 239 -8.24 -2.44 8.07
C GLN A 239 -8.18 -3.93 7.70
N SER A 240 -7.07 -4.35 7.08
CA SER A 240 -6.94 -5.68 6.48
C SER A 240 -5.74 -6.44 7.04
N THR A 241 -5.83 -7.77 7.05
CA THR A 241 -4.73 -8.67 7.44
C THR A 241 -4.24 -9.43 6.22
N ALA A 242 -2.96 -9.24 5.88
CA ALA A 242 -2.39 -9.73 4.63
C ALA A 242 -1.04 -10.43 4.78
N LEU A 243 -0.81 -11.46 3.97
CA LEU A 243 0.49 -12.09 3.73
C LEU A 243 0.83 -11.94 2.25
N VAL A 244 1.96 -11.29 1.96
CA VAL A 244 2.51 -11.13 0.61
C VAL A 244 3.88 -11.80 0.56
N LYS A 245 4.01 -12.87 -0.23
CA LYS A 245 5.18 -13.74 -0.21
C LYS A 245 5.69 -14.12 -1.59
N ARG A 246 7.01 -13.98 -1.81
CA ARG A 246 7.64 -14.27 -3.12
C ARG A 246 6.94 -13.52 -4.26
N THR A 247 6.61 -12.27 -4.00
CA THR A 247 5.90 -11.38 -4.95
C THR A 247 6.85 -10.34 -5.47
N VAL A 248 6.72 -9.98 -6.75
CA VAL A 248 7.48 -8.89 -7.37
C VAL A 248 6.52 -7.76 -7.74
N ILE A 249 6.82 -6.54 -7.31
CA ILE A 249 6.07 -5.35 -7.70
C ILE A 249 7.06 -4.34 -8.29
N TYR A 250 6.81 -3.89 -9.52
CA TYR A 250 7.73 -2.96 -10.19
C TYR A 250 7.05 -1.98 -11.14
N ASN A 251 7.78 -0.93 -11.55
CA ASN A 251 7.29 0.13 -12.43
C ASN A 251 5.99 0.77 -11.91
N CYS A 252 6.01 1.25 -10.66
CA CYS A 252 4.84 1.86 -10.04
C CYS A 252 5.03 3.36 -9.84
N ASN A 253 4.10 4.20 -10.32
CA ASN A 253 4.16 5.64 -10.02
C ASN A 253 3.60 5.96 -8.62
N GLY A 254 3.01 5.00 -7.90
CA GLY A 254 2.70 5.11 -6.46
C GLY A 254 3.57 4.23 -5.57
N ASN A 255 3.05 3.85 -4.40
CA ASN A 255 3.67 2.85 -3.53
C ASN A 255 3.53 1.44 -4.16
N ALA A 256 4.44 0.51 -3.85
CA ALA A 256 4.17 -0.90 -4.15
C ALA A 256 3.13 -1.46 -3.17
N ILE A 257 3.30 -1.17 -1.88
CA ILE A 257 2.36 -1.53 -0.81
C ILE A 257 2.12 -0.32 0.08
N ASN A 258 0.84 0.01 0.28
CA ASN A 258 0.40 0.96 1.30
C ASN A 258 -0.55 0.23 2.28
N SER A 259 -0.18 0.24 3.55
CA SER A 259 -0.97 -0.29 4.66
C SER A 259 -1.42 0.87 5.54
N SER A 260 -2.73 1.00 5.72
CA SER A 260 -3.35 2.07 6.53
C SER A 260 -4.42 1.52 7.48
N ARG A 261 -4.93 2.40 8.35
CA ARG A 261 -6.07 2.17 9.25
C ARG A 261 -5.97 0.86 10.06
N GLY A 262 -4.83 0.60 10.70
CA GLY A 262 -4.68 -0.58 11.56
C GLY A 262 -4.50 -1.90 10.82
N SER A 263 -4.19 -1.87 9.53
CA SER A 263 -3.85 -3.06 8.74
C SER A 263 -2.62 -3.80 9.29
N LYS A 264 -2.61 -5.13 9.13
CA LYS A 264 -1.53 -6.01 9.56
C LYS A 264 -0.96 -6.74 8.37
N VAL A 265 0.30 -6.47 8.01
CA VAL A 265 0.91 -7.00 6.79
C VAL A 265 2.19 -7.78 7.09
N ILE A 266 2.30 -8.97 6.51
CA ILE A 266 3.54 -9.76 6.50
C ILE A 266 4.07 -9.78 5.08
N LEU A 267 5.25 -9.23 4.86
CA LEU A 267 5.95 -9.19 3.57
C LEU A 267 7.17 -10.10 3.65
N SER A 268 7.27 -11.10 2.78
CA SER A 268 8.36 -12.08 2.89
C SER A 268 8.92 -12.56 1.57
N HIS A 269 10.25 -12.54 1.43
CA HIS A 269 10.95 -12.99 0.21
C HIS A 269 10.47 -12.27 -1.05
N SER A 270 10.07 -11.00 -0.93
CA SER A 270 9.44 -10.21 -2.00
C SER A 270 10.36 -9.08 -2.48
N ASN A 271 10.20 -8.67 -3.74
CA ASN A 271 10.98 -7.60 -4.36
C ASN A 271 10.07 -6.44 -4.78
N PHE A 272 10.39 -5.23 -4.32
CA PHE A 272 9.64 -4.02 -4.63
C PHE A 272 10.62 -3.01 -5.25
N ARG A 273 10.43 -2.64 -6.52
CA ARG A 273 11.42 -1.82 -7.23
C ARG A 273 10.82 -0.82 -8.20
N ASP A 274 11.62 0.15 -8.61
CA ASP A 274 11.28 1.11 -9.67
C ASP A 274 9.95 1.83 -9.36
N THR A 275 9.93 2.56 -8.24
CA THR A 275 8.74 3.27 -7.77
C THR A 275 8.95 4.77 -7.60
N THR A 276 7.92 5.58 -7.84
CA THR A 276 8.01 7.02 -7.55
C THR A 276 7.90 7.28 -6.04
N TYR A 277 6.88 6.73 -5.38
CA TYR A 277 6.67 6.85 -3.93
C TYR A 277 7.33 5.71 -3.17
N PRO A 278 7.43 5.76 -1.82
CA PRO A 278 8.05 4.69 -1.07
C PRO A 278 7.47 3.31 -1.37
N PRO A 279 8.28 2.33 -1.78
CA PRO A 279 7.81 0.98 -2.07
C PRO A 279 6.92 0.39 -0.97
N VAL A 280 7.29 0.58 0.30
CA VAL A 280 6.47 0.14 1.43
C VAL A 280 6.12 1.31 2.34
N ALA A 281 4.83 1.56 2.51
CA ALA A 281 4.30 2.53 3.46
C ALA A 281 3.42 1.86 4.51
N LEU A 282 3.79 2.02 5.79
CA LEU A 282 2.99 1.62 6.95
C LEU A 282 2.52 2.89 7.66
N CYS A 283 1.21 3.13 7.59
CA CYS A 283 0.58 4.34 8.09
C CYS A 283 -0.58 4.00 9.03
N GLU A 284 -1.01 4.99 9.81
CA GLU A 284 -2.28 4.98 10.56
C GLU A 284 -2.45 3.71 11.40
N LYS A 285 -1.56 3.52 12.38
CA LYS A 285 -1.59 2.40 13.34
C LYS A 285 -1.42 1.01 12.70
N SER A 286 -0.87 0.93 11.49
CA SER A 286 -0.58 -0.35 10.83
C SER A 286 0.58 -1.10 11.50
N VAL A 287 0.60 -2.43 11.34
CA VAL A 287 1.68 -3.30 11.82
C VAL A 287 2.28 -4.06 10.64
N GLY A 288 3.59 -3.91 10.42
CA GLY A 288 4.31 -4.59 9.35
C GLY A 288 5.40 -5.54 9.84
N PHE A 289 5.46 -6.74 9.25
CA PHE A 289 6.58 -7.67 9.41
C PHE A 289 7.22 -7.90 8.05
N LEU A 290 8.40 -7.32 7.84
CA LEU A 290 9.15 -7.44 6.61
C LEU A 290 10.32 -8.40 6.83
N LYS A 291 10.40 -9.45 6.02
CA LYS A 291 11.46 -10.46 6.15
C LYS A 291 12.04 -10.88 4.81
N LYS A 292 13.36 -10.68 4.64
CA LYS A 292 14.06 -11.06 3.40
C LYS A 292 13.46 -10.37 2.16
N CYS A 293 13.11 -9.09 2.29
CA CYS A 293 12.61 -8.30 1.18
C CYS A 293 13.74 -7.46 0.56
N THR A 294 13.65 -7.23 -0.75
CA THR A 294 14.57 -6.34 -1.47
C THR A 294 13.78 -5.15 -2.00
N ILE A 295 14.22 -3.95 -1.63
CA ILE A 295 13.64 -2.68 -2.06
C ILE A 295 14.70 -1.93 -2.86
N SER A 296 14.37 -1.48 -4.07
CA SER A 296 15.37 -0.78 -4.89
C SER A 296 14.82 0.28 -5.84
N ASN A 297 15.63 1.29 -6.16
CA ASN A 297 15.32 2.28 -7.20
C ASN A 297 14.00 3.04 -6.92
N SER A 298 13.89 3.66 -5.74
CA SER A 298 12.76 4.56 -5.44
C SER A 298 13.16 6.02 -5.68
N GLU A 299 12.30 6.79 -6.34
CA GLU A 299 12.44 8.25 -6.48
C GLU A 299 12.16 9.01 -5.18
N MET A 300 11.67 8.33 -4.15
CA MET A 300 11.53 8.86 -2.79
C MET A 300 12.35 8.01 -1.81
N SER A 301 11.75 7.59 -0.71
CA SER A 301 12.38 6.79 0.36
C SER A 301 12.07 5.30 0.18
N GLY A 302 12.80 4.39 0.82
CA GLY A 302 12.55 2.94 0.67
C GLY A 302 11.35 2.43 1.48
N ILE A 303 11.41 2.56 2.81
CA ILE A 303 10.33 2.17 3.73
C ILE A 303 9.94 3.37 4.57
N ILE A 304 8.64 3.61 4.75
CA ILE A 304 8.14 4.58 5.72
C ILE A 304 7.25 3.90 6.77
N VAL A 305 7.45 4.26 8.04
CA VAL A 305 6.62 3.84 9.18
C VAL A 305 6.16 5.09 9.91
N ARG A 306 4.85 5.37 9.87
CA ARG A 306 4.28 6.63 10.34
C ARG A 306 2.97 6.49 11.11
N SER A 307 2.64 7.52 11.89
CA SER A 307 1.31 7.70 12.49
C SER A 307 0.89 6.53 13.39
N GLY A 308 1.72 6.24 14.40
CA GLY A 308 1.48 5.18 15.39
C GLY A 308 1.67 3.77 14.84
N SER A 309 2.27 3.62 13.65
CA SER A 309 2.52 2.31 13.04
C SER A 309 3.71 1.62 13.70
N LYS A 310 3.77 0.29 13.59
CA LYS A 310 4.83 -0.56 14.15
C LYS A 310 5.45 -1.42 13.07
N ALA A 311 6.73 -1.75 13.21
CA ALA A 311 7.40 -2.58 12.21
C ALA A 311 8.54 -3.44 12.77
N SER A 312 8.67 -4.66 12.23
CA SER A 312 9.88 -5.45 12.34
C SER A 312 10.43 -5.71 10.94
N ILE A 313 11.67 -5.29 10.70
CA ILE A 313 12.34 -5.34 9.40
C ILE A 313 13.59 -6.22 9.56
N ASP A 314 13.50 -7.46 9.09
CA ASP A 314 14.53 -8.50 9.29
C ASP A 314 15.13 -8.95 7.95
N LYS A 315 16.46 -8.91 7.83
CA LYS A 315 17.20 -9.43 6.66
C LYS A 315 16.78 -8.80 5.34
N CYS A 316 16.40 -7.53 5.36
CA CYS A 316 16.00 -6.79 4.15
C CYS A 316 17.19 -6.06 3.52
N SER A 317 17.17 -5.91 2.20
CA SER A 317 18.08 -5.03 1.46
C SER A 317 17.30 -3.84 0.91
N ILE A 318 17.78 -2.63 1.18
CA ILE A 318 17.21 -1.37 0.68
C ILE A 318 18.31 -0.64 -0.07
N GLU A 319 18.13 -0.45 -1.38
CA GLU A 319 19.20 -0.03 -2.28
C GLU A 319 18.78 1.13 -3.19
N ARG A 320 19.70 2.07 -3.44
CA ARG A 320 19.54 3.09 -4.50
C ARG A 320 18.20 3.83 -4.42
N VAL A 321 17.93 4.43 -3.27
CA VAL A 321 16.75 5.30 -3.07
C VAL A 321 17.17 6.75 -3.08
N LYS A 322 16.36 7.63 -3.66
CA LYS A 322 16.73 9.03 -3.89
C LYS A 322 16.72 9.88 -2.63
N GLN A 323 15.88 9.52 -1.64
CA GLN A 323 15.83 10.17 -0.34
C GLN A 323 16.42 9.24 0.73
N CYS A 324 15.60 8.75 1.67
CA CYS A 324 16.07 7.96 2.80
C CYS A 324 15.79 6.47 2.63
N GLY A 325 16.68 5.60 3.12
CA GLY A 325 16.46 4.15 3.11
C GLY A 325 15.20 3.77 3.90
N ILE A 326 15.17 4.13 5.18
CA ILE A 326 14.05 3.88 6.09
C ILE A 326 13.74 5.17 6.85
N ILE A 327 12.45 5.55 6.89
CA ILE A 327 11.94 6.66 7.68
C ILE A 327 10.99 6.14 8.76
N VAL A 328 11.19 6.60 9.99
CA VAL A 328 10.27 6.36 11.11
C VAL A 328 9.85 7.71 11.71
N SER A 329 8.55 8.01 11.70
CA SER A 329 8.00 9.24 12.30
C SER A 329 6.73 8.99 13.08
N ASP A 330 6.53 9.70 14.19
CA ASP A 330 5.34 9.58 15.03
C ASP A 330 5.03 8.10 15.40
N SER A 331 6.06 7.25 15.53
CA SER A 331 5.92 5.79 15.58
C SER A 331 6.97 5.16 16.50
N ASN A 332 6.52 4.23 17.33
CA ASN A 332 7.35 3.50 18.28
C ASN A 332 7.26 1.99 18.00
N ASP A 333 8.08 1.19 18.69
CA ASP A 333 8.18 -0.26 18.48
C ASP A 333 8.60 -0.65 17.05
N VAL A 334 9.60 0.06 16.52
CA VAL A 334 10.21 -0.27 15.23
C VAL A 334 11.57 -0.93 15.44
N SER A 335 11.81 -2.06 14.77
CA SER A 335 13.07 -2.80 14.85
C SER A 335 13.64 -3.13 13.48
N LEU A 336 14.96 -2.99 13.35
CA LEU A 336 15.75 -3.36 12.19
C LEU A 336 16.80 -4.38 12.62
N SER A 337 16.87 -5.52 11.93
CA SER A 337 17.84 -6.57 12.22
C SER A 337 18.45 -7.17 10.97
N SER A 338 19.79 -7.25 10.91
CA SER A 338 20.49 -7.91 9.80
C SER A 338 20.16 -7.30 8.43
N CYS A 339 19.89 -5.99 8.38
CA CYS A 339 19.53 -5.30 7.15
C CYS A 339 20.74 -4.66 6.47
N PHE A 340 20.67 -4.56 5.14
CA PHE A 340 21.59 -3.81 4.31
C PHE A 340 20.87 -2.59 3.78
N ILE A 341 21.37 -1.39 4.06
CA ILE A 341 20.80 -0.13 3.56
C ILE A 341 21.91 0.60 2.81
N ILE A 342 21.80 0.65 1.48
CA ILE A 342 22.92 0.93 0.58
C ILE A 342 22.57 2.05 -0.40
N GLY A 343 23.41 3.08 -0.48
CA GLY A 343 23.34 4.09 -1.54
C GLY A 343 22.06 4.92 -1.51
N CYS A 344 21.69 5.47 -0.35
CA CYS A 344 20.55 6.38 -0.18
C CYS A 344 20.97 7.83 -0.45
N GLY A 345 20.15 8.66 -1.11
CA GLY A 345 20.54 10.03 -1.44
C GLY A 345 20.71 10.97 -0.23
N GLU A 346 19.90 10.77 0.82
CA GLU A 346 19.92 11.58 2.04
C GLU A 346 20.46 10.76 3.22
N SER A 347 19.59 10.03 3.94
CA SER A 347 20.00 9.21 5.08
C SER A 347 19.68 7.73 4.89
N CYS A 348 20.51 6.82 5.37
CA CYS A 348 20.13 5.40 5.36
C CYS A 348 18.94 5.15 6.31
N LEU A 349 18.98 5.70 7.52
CA LEU A 349 17.91 5.67 8.52
C LEU A 349 17.63 7.09 9.03
N MET A 350 16.36 7.49 9.00
CA MET A 350 15.89 8.78 9.52
C MET A 350 14.78 8.57 10.55
N VAL A 351 15.00 9.02 11.79
CA VAL A 351 14.09 8.79 12.93
C VAL A 351 13.74 10.10 13.60
N TYR A 352 12.44 10.42 13.61
CA TYR A 352 12.01 11.73 14.11
C TYR A 352 10.60 11.76 14.70
N ASN A 353 10.19 12.91 15.25
CA ASN A 353 8.89 13.13 15.89
C ASN A 353 8.60 12.11 17.01
N HIS A 354 9.47 12.07 18.03
CA HIS A 354 9.32 11.20 19.20
C HIS A 354 9.17 9.70 18.86
N SER A 355 9.82 9.29 17.77
CA SER A 355 9.89 7.89 17.35
C SER A 355 11.08 7.18 17.98
N SER A 356 10.93 5.88 18.23
CA SER A 356 12.01 5.03 18.75
C SER A 356 12.28 3.84 17.82
N VAL A 357 13.57 3.58 17.57
CA VAL A 357 14.01 2.49 16.69
C VAL A 357 15.12 1.68 17.33
N LEU A 358 14.95 0.36 17.35
CA LEU A 358 15.99 -0.61 17.72
C LEU A 358 16.72 -1.09 16.45
N VAL A 359 18.05 -1.03 16.45
CA VAL A 359 18.90 -1.46 15.33
C VAL A 359 19.91 -2.51 15.80
N ARG A 360 19.97 -3.66 15.12
CA ARG A 360 20.91 -4.74 15.45
C ARG A 360 21.56 -5.33 14.21
N SER A 361 22.89 -5.47 14.20
CA SER A 361 23.59 -6.21 13.13
C SER A 361 23.30 -5.65 11.73
N CYS A 362 23.16 -4.33 11.60
CA CYS A 362 22.80 -3.67 10.34
C CYS A 362 24.02 -3.04 9.66
N PHE A 363 23.96 -2.97 8.34
CA PHE A 363 24.98 -2.38 7.48
C PHE A 363 24.41 -1.15 6.78
N PHE A 364 24.98 0.01 7.07
CA PHE A 364 24.66 1.28 6.44
C PHE A 364 25.81 1.67 5.53
N ILE A 365 25.59 1.62 4.23
CA ILE A 365 26.66 1.67 3.24
C ILE A 365 26.36 2.80 2.24
N GLY A 366 27.31 3.70 2.07
CA GLY A 366 27.17 4.81 1.13
C GLY A 366 27.33 4.38 -0.33
N PRO A 367 27.26 5.34 -1.29
CA PRO A 367 27.17 6.78 -1.07
C PRO A 367 25.84 7.22 -0.42
N SER A 368 25.94 7.88 0.73
CA SER A 368 24.81 8.57 1.41
C SER A 368 25.32 9.78 2.16
N LYS A 369 24.52 10.84 2.33
CA LYS A 369 24.96 11.99 3.14
C LYS A 369 25.21 11.59 4.58
N THR A 370 24.26 10.86 5.17
CA THR A 370 24.33 10.39 6.55
C THR A 370 23.87 8.95 6.66
N ALA A 371 24.42 8.16 7.59
CA ALA A 371 23.89 6.83 7.83
C ALA A 371 22.65 6.90 8.73
N ILE A 372 22.79 7.49 9.92
CA ILE A 372 21.72 7.60 10.90
C ILE A 372 21.46 9.08 11.22
N ASN A 373 20.26 9.56 10.91
CA ASN A 373 19.81 10.91 11.21
C ASN A 373 18.66 10.90 12.23
N VAL A 374 18.84 11.57 13.36
CA VAL A 374 17.89 11.55 14.49
C VAL A 374 17.54 12.97 14.93
N PHE A 375 16.25 13.30 14.92
CA PHE A 375 15.78 14.64 15.30
C PHE A 375 14.36 14.69 15.84
N THR A 376 13.93 15.86 16.30
CA THR A 376 12.59 16.15 16.84
C THR A 376 12.09 15.11 17.86
N GLY A 377 12.92 14.84 18.87
CA GLY A 377 12.62 13.85 19.92
C GLY A 377 12.82 12.39 19.51
N GLY A 378 13.31 12.11 18.29
CA GLY A 378 13.65 10.76 17.85
C GLY A 378 14.72 10.10 18.73
N PHE A 379 14.67 8.77 18.80
CA PHE A 379 15.61 7.95 19.54
C PHE A 379 16.02 6.71 18.75
N VAL A 380 17.33 6.46 18.68
CA VAL A 380 17.90 5.23 18.10
C VAL A 380 18.69 4.48 19.16
N ASP A 381 18.43 3.18 19.31
CA ASP A 381 19.26 2.26 20.08
C ASP A 381 19.89 1.25 19.12
N ALA A 382 21.17 1.43 18.83
CA ALA A 382 21.91 0.65 17.85
C ALA A 382 23.00 -0.22 18.51
N ASN A 383 23.09 -1.47 18.08
CA ASN A 383 24.11 -2.40 18.53
C ASN A 383 24.69 -3.17 17.34
N ASP A 384 25.99 -3.46 17.41
CA ASP A 384 26.67 -4.37 16.47
C ASP A 384 26.46 -3.95 15.00
N SER A 385 26.65 -2.68 14.65
CA SER A 385 26.33 -2.19 13.30
C SER A 385 27.56 -1.64 12.59
N THR A 386 27.53 -1.62 11.25
CA THR A 386 28.63 -1.13 10.42
C THR A 386 28.18 0.05 9.57
N ILE A 387 28.97 1.13 9.55
CA ILE A 387 28.74 2.33 8.74
C ILE A 387 29.97 2.57 7.86
N CYS A 388 29.79 2.66 6.55
CA CYS A 388 30.91 2.90 5.62
C CYS A 388 30.49 3.86 4.49
N GLY A 389 31.40 4.70 4.02
CA GLY A 389 31.21 5.40 2.74
C GLY A 389 30.27 6.61 2.75
N MET A 390 29.98 7.21 3.91
CA MET A 390 29.12 8.41 4.00
C MET A 390 29.84 9.65 3.44
N ARG A 391 29.10 10.58 2.84
CA ARG A 391 29.61 11.85 2.28
C ARG A 391 29.78 12.92 3.36
N ASP A 392 28.81 13.08 4.24
CA ASP A 392 28.85 14.16 5.23
C ASP A 392 29.32 13.62 6.58
N GLN A 393 28.50 12.83 7.28
CA GLN A 393 28.82 12.26 8.58
C GLN A 393 28.23 10.85 8.75
N CYS A 394 28.79 10.03 9.65
CA CYS A 394 28.17 8.74 9.96
C CYS A 394 26.83 8.92 10.70
N VAL A 395 26.81 9.73 11.75
CA VAL A 395 25.62 9.95 12.58
C VAL A 395 25.37 11.45 12.77
N TRP A 396 24.13 11.90 12.56
CA TRP A 396 23.70 13.26 12.83
C TRP A 396 22.57 13.26 13.86
N ILE A 397 22.78 13.96 14.97
CA ILE A 397 21.80 14.09 16.06
C ILE A 397 21.55 15.58 16.29
N HIS A 398 20.32 16.03 16.08
CA HIS A 398 19.96 17.44 16.10
C HIS A 398 18.50 17.67 16.49
N HIS A 399 18.10 18.92 16.77
CA HIS A 399 16.73 19.30 17.18
C HIS A 399 16.08 18.34 18.19
N GLY A 400 16.77 18.00 19.28
CA GLY A 400 16.24 17.09 20.30
C GLY A 400 16.25 15.60 19.98
N GLY A 401 16.96 15.17 18.94
CA GLY A 401 17.27 13.75 18.72
C GLY A 401 18.19 13.19 19.80
N SER A 402 18.16 11.87 20.01
CA SER A 402 19.02 11.19 20.98
C SER A 402 19.41 9.80 20.48
N THR A 403 20.52 9.25 20.99
CA THR A 403 20.96 7.91 20.58
C THR A 403 21.73 7.18 21.66
N ARG A 404 21.60 5.86 21.63
CA ARG A 404 22.49 4.92 22.32
C ARG A 404 23.06 3.96 21.28
N MET A 405 24.38 3.93 21.17
CA MET A 405 25.09 3.07 20.23
C MET A 405 26.14 2.23 20.96
N SER A 406 26.31 0.99 20.51
CA SER A 406 27.36 0.11 21.03
C SER A 406 27.93 -0.78 19.95
N THR A 407 29.24 -1.05 20.01
CA THR A 407 29.89 -1.98 19.07
C THR A 407 29.65 -1.59 17.62
N THR A 408 29.86 -0.31 17.29
CA THR A 408 29.68 0.20 15.92
C THR A 408 31.03 0.33 15.23
N LEU A 409 31.18 -0.31 14.07
CA LEU A 409 32.31 -0.12 13.17
C LEU A 409 32.00 1.04 12.21
N MET A 410 32.90 2.02 12.11
CA MET A 410 32.74 3.16 11.22
C MET A 410 33.95 3.35 10.32
N GLN A 411 33.71 3.56 9.04
CA GLN A 411 34.70 3.96 8.06
C GLN A 411 34.22 5.24 7.38
N THR A 412 35.08 6.27 7.40
CA THR A 412 34.68 7.65 7.04
C THR A 412 35.15 8.10 5.67
N ASP A 413 35.96 7.32 4.95
CA ASP A 413 36.29 7.68 3.56
C ASP A 413 35.04 7.49 2.70
N GLU A 414 34.78 8.48 1.87
CA GLU A 414 33.53 8.59 1.11
C GLU A 414 33.52 7.58 -0.05
N PHE A 415 32.35 7.02 -0.34
CA PHE A 415 32.15 6.28 -1.58
C PHE A 415 31.59 7.23 -2.63
N GLU A 416 32.31 7.41 -3.73
CA GLU A 416 31.89 8.31 -4.82
C GLU A 416 30.62 7.82 -5.54
N SER A 417 30.53 6.50 -5.75
CA SER A 417 29.45 5.84 -6.50
C SER A 417 29.08 4.51 -5.86
N PHE A 418 27.92 3.97 -6.26
CA PHE A 418 27.44 2.65 -5.86
C PHE A 418 28.25 1.50 -6.53
N GLU A 419 28.86 1.76 -7.67
CA GLU A 419 29.66 0.76 -8.39
C GLU A 419 30.93 0.40 -7.61
N GLY A 420 31.21 -0.90 -7.49
CA GLY A 420 32.40 -1.39 -6.79
C GLY A 420 32.38 -1.24 -5.27
N VAL A 421 31.27 -0.80 -4.67
CA VAL A 421 31.15 -0.62 -3.20
C VAL A 421 31.56 -1.87 -2.42
N PHE A 422 31.15 -3.06 -2.87
CA PHE A 422 31.54 -4.31 -2.20
C PHE A 422 33.03 -4.64 -2.31
N GLU A 423 33.70 -4.24 -3.41
CA GLU A 423 35.16 -4.41 -3.53
C GLU A 423 35.88 -3.41 -2.62
N LYS A 424 35.43 -2.15 -2.58
CA LYS A 424 35.96 -1.15 -1.63
C LYS A 424 35.82 -1.62 -0.18
N ILE A 425 34.68 -2.21 0.18
CA ILE A 425 34.47 -2.77 1.53
C ILE A 425 35.47 -3.89 1.83
N LYS A 426 35.76 -4.78 0.87
CA LYS A 426 36.76 -5.86 1.06
C LYS A 426 38.18 -5.34 1.25
N GLU A 427 38.49 -4.17 0.68
CA GLU A 427 39.80 -3.52 0.80
C GLU A 427 39.97 -2.75 2.12
N ILE A 428 38.91 -2.55 2.91
CA ILE A 428 39.00 -1.91 4.22
C ILE A 428 39.89 -2.74 5.15
N SER A 429 41.05 -2.21 5.47
CA SER A 429 41.97 -2.79 6.45
C SER A 429 41.75 -2.19 7.83
N LEU A 430 41.59 -3.05 8.85
CA LEU A 430 41.55 -2.61 10.24
C LEU A 430 42.93 -2.25 10.80
N ASP A 431 44.00 -2.66 10.11
CA ASP A 431 45.41 -2.40 10.48
C ASP A 431 45.92 -1.04 9.95
N ASP A 432 45.01 -0.19 9.47
CA ASP A 432 45.33 1.09 8.85
C ASP A 432 46.06 2.07 9.78
N ILE A 433 46.92 2.90 9.17
CA ILE A 433 47.70 3.96 9.86
C ILE A 433 46.74 4.95 10.53
N LYS A 434 47.09 5.42 11.73
CA LYS A 434 46.35 6.50 12.41
C LYS A 434 46.23 7.75 11.53
N ARG A 435 45.00 8.12 11.18
CA ARG A 435 44.60 9.32 10.42
C ARG A 435 43.97 10.33 11.38
N ASP A 436 44.05 11.60 11.00
CA ASP A 436 43.33 12.68 11.69
C ASP A 436 41.90 12.77 11.12
N ILE A 437 40.95 12.11 11.78
CA ILE A 437 39.54 12.05 11.36
C ILE A 437 38.72 12.97 12.28
N PRO A 438 38.12 14.05 11.77
CA PRO A 438 37.31 14.98 12.55
C PRO A 438 36.15 14.29 13.27
N ASP A 439 35.86 14.69 14.51
CA ASP A 439 34.74 14.14 15.27
C ASP A 439 33.40 14.32 14.53
N GLU A 440 33.21 15.46 13.88
CA GLU A 440 32.01 15.78 13.10
C GLU A 440 31.76 14.86 11.90
N LYS A 441 32.80 14.25 11.31
CA LYS A 441 32.66 13.21 10.26
C LYS A 441 32.13 11.88 10.82
N ILE A 442 32.32 11.65 12.12
CA ILE A 442 31.86 10.45 12.83
C ILE A 442 30.47 10.75 13.43
N PHE A 443 30.41 11.70 14.36
CA PHE A 443 29.21 12.19 15.03
C PHE A 443 29.09 13.71 14.90
N LYS A 444 28.07 14.17 14.18
CA LYS A 444 27.64 15.57 14.23
C LYS A 444 26.53 15.70 15.27
N VAL A 445 26.83 16.35 16.40
CA VAL A 445 25.91 16.51 17.53
C VAL A 445 25.57 17.98 17.73
N GLU A 446 24.32 18.34 17.47
CA GLU A 446 23.76 19.68 17.69
C GLU A 446 22.64 19.65 18.74
N SER A 447 22.23 18.47 19.20
CA SER A 447 21.22 18.32 20.24
C SER A 447 21.82 18.42 21.64
N GLU A 448 21.03 18.97 22.58
CA GLU A 448 21.36 19.03 24.01
C GLU A 448 20.97 17.74 24.76
N ARG A 449 20.67 16.67 24.02
CA ARG A 449 20.13 15.41 24.52
C ARG A 449 21.20 14.33 24.69
N PRO A 450 20.94 13.27 25.50
CA PRO A 450 21.90 12.20 25.69
C PRO A 450 22.31 11.55 24.37
N VAL A 451 23.63 11.54 24.15
CA VAL A 451 24.28 10.84 23.04
C VAL A 451 25.35 9.94 23.64
N ILE A 452 25.12 8.64 23.51
CA ILE A 452 25.99 7.62 24.07
C ILE A 452 26.44 6.71 22.93
N SER A 453 27.75 6.58 22.73
CA SER A 453 28.36 5.58 21.85
C SER A 453 29.51 4.92 22.58
N THR A 454 29.48 3.59 22.72
CA THR A 454 30.48 2.86 23.50
C THR A 454 30.99 1.62 22.77
N GLY A 455 32.28 1.30 22.94
CA GLY A 455 32.90 0.18 22.24
C GLY A 455 32.89 0.33 20.73
N GLY A 456 32.86 1.58 20.23
CA GLY A 456 32.95 1.87 18.81
C GLY A 456 34.39 1.72 18.30
N PHE A 457 34.51 1.46 17.00
CA PHE A 457 35.81 1.43 16.31
C PHE A 457 35.71 2.22 15.01
N VAL A 458 36.63 3.16 14.81
CA VAL A 458 36.73 3.98 13.60
C VAL A 458 37.98 3.57 12.84
N VAL A 459 37.81 3.09 11.61
CA VAL A 459 38.93 2.67 10.75
C VAL A 459 39.91 3.82 10.57
N GLY A 460 41.20 3.57 10.81
CA GLY A 460 42.24 4.59 10.77
C GLY A 460 42.28 5.51 12.00
N ARG A 461 41.41 5.38 13.01
CA ARG A 461 41.53 6.14 14.28
C ARG A 461 41.65 5.22 15.49
N GLY A 462 40.97 4.07 15.47
CA GLY A 462 40.95 3.08 16.54
C GLY A 462 39.66 3.13 17.37
N SER A 463 39.75 2.74 18.64
CA SER A 463 38.61 2.77 19.56
C SER A 463 38.05 4.19 19.71
N HIS A 464 36.73 4.31 19.72
CA HIS A 464 36.02 5.57 19.80
C HIS A 464 34.78 5.43 20.69
N ASP A 465 34.77 6.20 21.78
CA ASP A 465 33.65 6.33 22.70
C ASP A 465 33.20 7.80 22.76
N LEU A 466 31.89 8.00 22.91
CA LEU A 466 31.26 9.31 23.00
C LEU A 466 30.21 9.30 24.11
N LEU A 467 30.33 10.25 25.04
CA LEU A 467 29.36 10.48 26.11
C LEU A 467 29.08 11.98 26.18
N MET A 468 27.92 12.40 25.68
CA MET A 468 27.48 13.79 25.71
C MET A 468 26.12 13.92 26.36
N ASN A 469 25.92 15.02 27.11
CA ASN A 469 24.63 15.41 27.68
C ASN A 469 23.94 14.31 28.53
N ILE A 470 24.70 13.45 29.20
CA ILE A 470 24.18 12.27 29.92
C ILE A 470 23.21 12.59 31.06
N ASN A 471 23.23 13.83 31.56
CA ASN A 471 22.35 14.30 32.63
C ASN A 471 21.17 15.15 32.10
N SER A 472 20.97 15.18 30.79
CA SER A 472 19.89 15.93 30.14
C SER A 472 18.58 15.16 30.18
N ASP A 473 17.48 15.86 30.46
CA ASP A 473 16.13 15.29 30.55
C ASP A 473 15.50 15.04 29.19
N ASP A 474 14.60 14.05 29.13
CA ASP A 474 13.80 13.71 27.93
C ASP A 474 12.80 14.81 27.57
N PRO A 475 12.80 15.31 26.31
CA PRO A 475 11.89 16.33 25.86
C PRO A 475 10.52 15.68 25.75
N ILE A 476 9.57 16.26 26.45
CA ILE A 476 8.20 15.78 26.45
C ILE A 476 7.55 16.26 25.15
N PRO A 477 6.93 15.36 24.34
CA PRO A 477 6.14 15.80 23.19
C PRO A 477 4.96 16.67 23.64
N GLY A 478 4.47 17.53 22.74
CA GLY A 478 3.27 18.32 23.00
C GLY A 478 3.53 19.58 23.82
N VAL A 479 2.75 19.80 24.90
CA VAL A 479 2.63 21.08 25.62
C VAL A 479 3.97 21.64 26.11
N TYR A 480 4.90 20.77 26.50
CA TYR A 480 6.18 21.13 27.09
C TYR A 480 7.34 21.00 26.10
N SER A 481 7.05 20.86 24.80
CA SER A 481 8.06 20.79 23.76
C SER A 481 8.80 22.11 23.61
N THR A 482 10.10 22.07 23.33
CA THR A 482 10.85 23.30 23.07
C THR A 482 10.46 23.87 21.73
N HIS A 483 10.06 25.14 21.71
CA HIS A 483 9.58 25.81 20.51
C HIS A 483 10.67 25.93 19.43
N PRO A 484 10.29 25.80 18.14
CA PRO A 484 11.21 25.98 17.03
C PRO A 484 11.61 27.45 16.86
N LYS A 485 12.89 27.70 16.62
CA LYS A 485 13.40 29.02 16.25
C LYS A 485 13.43 29.20 14.73
N CYS A 486 13.08 30.39 14.28
CA CYS A 486 13.14 30.79 12.89
C CYS A 486 14.60 30.75 12.40
N LYS A 487 14.87 30.02 11.32
CA LYS A 487 16.22 29.89 10.76
C LYS A 487 16.82 31.19 10.20
N VAL A 488 16.00 32.23 10.01
CA VAL A 488 16.43 33.52 9.45
C VAL A 488 16.67 34.56 10.54
N CYS A 489 15.75 34.70 11.50
CA CYS A 489 15.81 35.77 12.49
C CYS A 489 16.00 35.30 13.94
N GLY A 490 15.97 33.99 14.21
CA GLY A 490 16.14 33.41 15.55
C GLY A 490 14.93 33.49 16.48
N GLU A 491 13.90 34.27 16.12
CA GLU A 491 12.64 34.40 16.86
C GLU A 491 11.79 33.12 16.82
N ASP A 492 10.79 33.02 17.70
CA ASP A 492 9.84 31.89 17.73
C ASP A 492 9.14 31.71 16.35
N SER A 493 9.08 30.46 15.88
CA SER A 493 8.45 30.08 14.62
C SER A 493 7.21 29.16 14.78
N ASN A 494 6.74 28.93 16.01
CA ASN A 494 5.59 28.07 16.33
C ASN A 494 4.23 28.58 15.79
N GLY A 495 4.20 29.71 15.07
CA GLY A 495 2.99 30.24 14.43
C GLY A 495 2.87 29.91 12.93
N ASN A 496 3.77 29.10 12.36
CA ASN A 496 3.92 28.95 10.91
C ASN A 496 4.28 27.50 10.50
N HIS A 497 3.30 26.60 10.63
CA HIS A 497 3.47 25.15 10.42
C HIS A 497 3.30 24.74 8.97
N TYR A 498 4.10 23.78 8.52
CA TYR A 498 3.99 23.20 7.19
C TYR A 498 2.97 22.07 7.14
N SER A 499 2.06 22.10 6.16
CA SER A 499 1.20 20.97 5.84
C SER A 499 1.86 20.09 4.77
N PRO A 500 1.90 18.75 4.95
CA PRO A 500 1.20 17.98 5.99
C PRO A 500 2.08 17.51 7.15
N CYS A 501 3.35 17.94 7.27
CA CYS A 501 4.27 17.40 8.29
C CYS A 501 4.11 18.01 9.69
N GLY A 502 3.62 19.24 9.81
CA GLY A 502 3.44 19.97 11.06
C GLY A 502 4.70 20.71 11.56
N HIS A 503 5.84 20.58 10.88
CA HIS A 503 7.09 21.25 11.29
C HIS A 503 7.06 22.75 11.01
N CYS A 504 7.82 23.51 11.80
CA CYS A 504 8.11 24.93 11.60
C CYS A 504 9.61 25.15 11.47
N LEU A 505 10.02 25.99 10.52
CA LEU A 505 11.42 26.42 10.36
C LEU A 505 11.57 27.95 10.19
N TYR A 506 10.48 28.65 9.92
CA TYR A 506 10.48 30.08 9.67
C TYR A 506 9.31 30.70 10.42
N CYS A 507 9.52 31.86 11.03
CA CYS A 507 8.40 32.66 11.52
C CYS A 507 7.61 33.24 10.34
N LYS A 508 6.34 33.57 10.57
CA LYS A 508 5.43 34.12 9.55
C LYS A 508 6.03 35.32 8.80
N LYS A 509 6.62 36.27 9.53
CA LYS A 509 7.25 37.48 8.97
C LYS A 509 8.42 37.15 8.02
N CYS A 510 9.21 36.14 8.34
CA CYS A 510 10.33 35.72 7.49
C CYS A 510 9.82 34.94 6.29
N TRP A 511 8.84 34.05 6.46
CA TRP A 511 8.22 33.30 5.38
C TRP A 511 7.59 34.21 4.31
N GLU A 512 6.86 35.25 4.73
CA GLU A 512 6.22 36.23 3.84
C GLU A 512 7.23 37.09 3.06
N LYS A 513 8.47 37.21 3.55
CA LYS A 513 9.55 37.96 2.87
C LYS A 513 10.29 37.15 1.81
N ILE A 514 10.16 35.83 1.81
CA ILE A 514 10.78 34.97 0.79
C ILE A 514 9.97 35.12 -0.50
N LYS A 515 10.65 35.33 -1.63
CA LYS A 515 9.98 35.37 -2.93
C LYS A 515 9.32 34.04 -3.22
N ASP A 516 8.20 34.05 -3.93
CA ASP A 516 7.41 32.83 -4.14
C ASP A 516 8.18 31.72 -4.88
N ASP A 517 9.10 32.08 -5.79
CA ASP A 517 9.98 31.17 -6.52
C ASP A 517 11.17 30.65 -5.69
N GLU A 518 11.47 31.31 -4.56
CA GLU A 518 12.54 30.94 -3.63
C GLU A 518 12.01 30.19 -2.38
N LYS A 519 10.68 30.09 -2.21
CA LYS A 519 10.08 29.39 -1.07
C LYS A 519 10.39 27.89 -1.15
N PRO A 520 10.75 27.25 -0.02
CA PRO A 520 10.99 25.83 -0.01
C PRO A 520 9.69 25.09 -0.34
N THR A 521 9.77 24.17 -1.29
CA THR A 521 8.66 23.30 -1.70
C THR A 521 8.62 21.98 -0.92
N THR A 522 9.67 21.70 -0.15
CA THR A 522 9.76 20.55 0.76
C THR A 522 10.27 21.02 2.12
N CYS A 523 9.83 20.33 3.17
CA CYS A 523 10.32 20.56 4.52
C CYS A 523 11.79 20.17 4.60
N GLU A 524 12.65 21.11 4.95
CA GLU A 524 14.10 20.89 5.02
C GLU A 524 14.52 19.94 6.17
N LEU A 525 13.61 19.60 7.09
CA LEU A 525 13.86 18.60 8.13
C LEU A 525 13.47 17.19 7.66
N CYS A 526 12.23 16.99 7.23
CA CYS A 526 11.68 15.66 6.99
C CYS A 526 11.45 15.30 5.52
N LEU A 527 11.78 16.23 4.60
CA LEU A 527 11.69 16.07 3.15
C LEU A 527 10.28 15.85 2.61
N MET A 528 9.25 16.08 3.44
CA MET A 528 7.85 16.05 3.00
C MET A 528 7.54 17.30 2.15
N PRO A 529 6.75 17.16 1.06
CA PRO A 529 6.25 18.32 0.32
C PRO A 529 5.50 19.30 1.24
N ILE A 530 5.66 20.59 0.97
CA ILE A 530 4.94 21.67 1.64
C ILE A 530 3.81 22.10 0.72
N ASP A 531 2.59 21.67 1.04
CA ASP A 531 1.39 22.03 0.26
C ASP A 531 0.86 23.42 0.66
N LYS A 532 0.95 23.71 1.96
CA LYS A 532 0.43 24.94 2.57
C LYS A 532 1.19 25.24 3.85
N VAL A 533 1.25 26.51 4.22
CA VAL A 533 1.69 26.94 5.55
C VAL A 533 0.49 27.45 6.33
N VAL A 534 0.37 27.01 7.58
CA VAL A 534 -0.82 27.19 8.42
C VAL A 534 -0.43 27.78 9.76
N SER A 535 -1.24 28.72 10.24
CA SER A 535 -1.12 29.25 11.61
C SER A 535 -2.10 28.53 12.53
N PRO A 536 -1.74 28.31 13.81
CA PRO A 536 -2.66 27.76 14.79
C PRO A 536 -3.92 28.61 14.93
N ILE A 537 -5.09 27.96 14.94
CA ILE A 537 -6.38 28.53 15.31
C ILE A 537 -6.69 27.99 16.70
N ASP A 538 -6.74 28.88 17.67
CA ASP A 538 -7.07 28.52 19.04
C ASP A 538 -8.54 28.06 19.12
N CYS A 539 -8.75 26.85 19.62
CA CYS A 539 -10.06 26.27 19.85
C CYS A 539 -10.26 25.96 21.33
N SER A 540 -9.54 26.67 22.20
CA SER A 540 -9.67 26.49 23.64
C SER A 540 -11.06 26.89 24.13
N HIS A 541 -11.47 26.32 25.25
CA HIS A 541 -12.72 26.70 25.90
C HIS A 541 -12.69 28.17 26.35
N ASP A 542 -13.79 28.91 26.14
CA ASP A 542 -13.90 30.39 26.25
C ASP A 542 -13.39 30.99 27.58
N ASP A 543 -13.28 30.19 28.66
CA ASP A 543 -12.83 30.64 29.98
C ASP A 543 -11.39 30.21 30.36
N ASN A 544 -10.73 29.35 29.56
CA ASN A 544 -9.38 28.83 29.86
C ASN A 544 -8.51 28.71 28.61
N GLU A 545 -7.59 29.67 28.44
CA GLU A 545 -6.54 29.61 27.42
C GLU A 545 -5.80 28.26 27.49
N ASN A 546 -5.53 27.65 26.33
CA ASN A 546 -4.76 26.41 26.19
C ASN A 546 -5.43 25.12 26.76
N ILE A 547 -6.73 25.14 27.06
CA ILE A 547 -7.51 23.93 27.41
C ILE A 547 -8.36 23.49 26.22
N CYS A 548 -8.29 22.22 25.84
CA CYS A 548 -8.95 21.66 24.67
C CYS A 548 -10.47 21.85 24.70
N GLY A 549 -11.03 22.47 23.65
CA GLY A 549 -12.48 22.69 23.52
C GLY A 549 -13.35 21.44 23.32
N ILE A 550 -12.76 20.24 23.19
CA ILE A 550 -13.51 18.97 23.06
C ILE A 550 -13.70 18.32 24.43
N CYS A 551 -12.61 17.99 25.14
CA CYS A 551 -12.69 17.33 26.45
C CYS A 551 -12.79 18.29 27.64
N LEU A 552 -12.49 19.59 27.45
CA LEU A 552 -12.49 20.63 28.48
C LEU A 552 -11.49 20.37 29.63
N GLU A 553 -10.56 19.44 29.46
CA GLU A 553 -9.61 19.00 30.50
C GLU A 553 -8.17 19.02 29.98
N GLY A 554 -7.90 18.34 28.86
CA GLY A 554 -6.56 18.20 28.30
C GLY A 554 -6.01 19.51 27.74
N LYS A 555 -4.71 19.74 27.88
CA LYS A 555 -4.03 20.91 27.31
C LYS A 555 -3.86 20.78 25.79
N VAL A 556 -3.94 21.91 25.08
CA VAL A 556 -3.77 21.95 23.62
C VAL A 556 -2.30 21.70 23.26
N ASP A 557 -2.05 20.65 22.46
CA ASP A 557 -0.70 20.22 22.11
C ASP A 557 -0.58 19.63 20.70
N THR A 558 -1.65 19.77 19.92
CA THR A 558 -1.81 19.16 18.61
C THR A 558 -2.46 20.16 17.66
N ILE A 559 -1.87 20.33 16.49
CA ILE A 559 -2.44 21.10 15.38
C ILE A 559 -3.04 20.17 14.33
N ILE A 560 -4.18 20.56 13.78
CA ILE A 560 -4.83 19.87 12.67
C ILE A 560 -4.42 20.57 11.37
N VAL A 561 -3.73 19.84 10.50
CA VAL A 561 -3.36 20.34 9.16
C VAL A 561 -4.34 19.79 8.12
N PRO A 562 -4.73 20.56 7.07
CA PRO A 562 -4.23 21.89 6.68
C PRO A 562 -5.06 23.09 7.21
N CYS A 563 -5.97 22.88 8.16
CA CYS A 563 -6.90 23.95 8.60
C CYS A 563 -6.35 24.84 9.72
N GLY A 564 -5.45 24.33 10.56
CA GLY A 564 -4.82 25.05 11.67
C GLY A 564 -5.51 24.93 13.02
N HIS A 565 -6.71 24.34 13.12
CA HIS A 565 -7.42 24.15 14.40
C HIS A 565 -6.59 23.30 15.38
N THR A 566 -6.71 23.58 16.67
CA THR A 566 -5.85 23.00 17.70
C THR A 566 -6.65 22.28 18.79
N ILE A 567 -6.14 21.13 19.25
CA ILE A 567 -6.76 20.27 20.27
C ILE A 567 -5.70 19.57 21.12
N CYS A 568 -6.11 18.84 22.17
CA CYS A 568 -5.22 17.90 22.84
C CYS A 568 -5.05 16.61 22.00
N TYR A 569 -3.89 15.98 22.15
CA TYR A 569 -3.51 14.77 21.44
C TYR A 569 -4.48 13.60 21.66
N GLU A 570 -5.01 13.45 22.86
CA GLU A 570 -5.95 12.37 23.20
C GLU A 570 -7.26 12.47 22.42
N CYS A 571 -7.86 13.68 22.36
CA CYS A 571 -9.02 13.93 21.53
C CYS A 571 -8.72 13.76 20.05
N ALA A 572 -7.52 14.14 19.60
CA ALA A 572 -7.10 13.96 18.21
C ALA A 572 -7.01 12.47 17.84
N GLU A 573 -6.34 11.66 18.66
CA GLU A 573 -6.19 10.22 18.47
C GLU A 573 -7.53 9.49 18.46
N HIS A 574 -8.45 9.90 19.32
CA HIS A 574 -9.81 9.36 19.36
C HIS A 574 -10.65 9.79 18.16
N TRP A 575 -10.56 11.04 17.72
CA TRP A 575 -11.32 11.52 16.57
C TRP A 575 -10.86 10.86 15.26
N TYR A 576 -9.55 10.82 15.03
CA TYR A 576 -8.94 10.31 13.80
C TYR A 576 -8.81 8.78 13.77
N SER A 577 -9.37 8.05 14.74
CA SER A 577 -9.53 6.60 14.59
C SER A 577 -10.58 6.25 13.54
N ASP A 578 -11.65 7.05 13.46
CA ASP A 578 -12.82 6.75 12.63
C ASP A 578 -13.14 7.86 11.61
N ASN A 579 -12.50 9.02 11.73
CA ASN A 579 -12.75 10.18 10.87
C ASN A 579 -11.50 10.62 10.12
N SER A 580 -11.69 11.24 8.97
CA SER A 580 -10.63 11.89 8.18
C SER A 580 -10.88 13.39 7.99
N GLU A 581 -11.78 13.98 8.78
CA GLU A 581 -12.16 15.40 8.69
C GLU A 581 -11.83 16.15 9.98
N CYS A 582 -11.70 17.48 9.93
CA CYS A 582 -11.49 18.29 11.13
C CYS A 582 -12.78 18.36 11.97
N PRO A 583 -12.75 18.14 13.30
CA PRO A 583 -13.94 18.20 14.15
C PRO A 583 -14.60 19.59 14.21
N PHE A 584 -13.87 20.67 13.90
CA PHE A 584 -14.39 22.04 13.96
C PHE A 584 -14.93 22.53 12.63
N CYS A 585 -14.13 22.39 11.56
CA CYS A 585 -14.44 22.97 10.25
C CYS A 585 -14.75 21.96 9.15
N ARG A 586 -14.68 20.66 9.45
CA ARG A 586 -14.91 19.54 8.51
C ARG A 586 -13.99 19.55 7.28
N GLU A 587 -12.81 20.15 7.40
CA GLU A 587 -11.75 20.06 6.39
C GLU A 587 -11.40 18.59 6.14
N ALA A 588 -11.63 18.11 4.92
CA ALA A 588 -11.41 16.73 4.52
C ALA A 588 -9.91 16.38 4.43
N LEU A 589 -9.61 15.09 4.59
CA LEU A 589 -8.26 14.52 4.57
C LEU A 589 -7.28 15.23 5.52
N SER A 590 -7.81 15.80 6.60
CA SER A 590 -7.00 16.49 7.61
C SER A 590 -6.27 15.49 8.50
N LYS A 591 -5.15 15.92 9.09
CA LYS A 591 -4.32 15.10 9.96
C LYS A 591 -3.95 15.85 11.22
N ALA A 592 -3.98 15.15 12.35
CA ALA A 592 -3.44 15.63 13.60
C ALA A 592 -1.90 15.54 13.60
N ARG A 593 -1.24 16.63 13.99
CA ARG A 593 0.20 16.71 14.20
C ARG A 593 0.46 17.23 15.61
N ARG A 594 0.95 16.34 16.46
CA ARG A 594 1.38 16.70 17.81
C ARG A 594 2.62 17.59 17.71
N TYR A 595 2.72 18.59 18.57
CA TYR A 595 3.92 19.42 18.63
C TYR A 595 5.13 18.59 19.05
N VAL A 596 6.27 18.88 18.42
CA VAL A 596 7.53 18.16 18.60
C VAL A 596 8.60 19.10 19.13
N SER A 597 9.54 18.58 19.91
CA SER A 597 10.62 19.38 20.47
C SER A 597 11.73 19.67 19.47
N TYR A 598 12.37 20.84 19.59
CA TYR A 598 13.47 21.30 18.75
C TYR A 598 14.81 21.52 19.51
N SER A 599 14.88 21.22 20.81
CA SER A 599 16.08 21.34 21.67
C SER A 599 16.89 20.06 21.76
#